data_AF-A0A5Q0BRQ9-F1
#
_entry.id   AF-A0A5Q0BRQ9-F1
#
_cell.length_a   1.000
_cell.length_b   1.000
_cell.length_c   1.000
_cell.angle_alpha   90.00
_cell.angle_beta   90.00
_cell.angle_gamma   90.00
#
_symmetry.space_group_name_H-M   'P 1'
#
loop_
_entity.id
_entity.type
_entity.pdbx_description
1 polymer ?
#
loop_
_entity_poly.entity_id
_entity_poly.type
_entity_poly.pdbx_seq_one_letter_code
_entity_poly.pdbx_strand_id
1 'polypeptide(L)' 'MRYTELLSGGDVFLFISVHLSCVRRFMRALCGEDQYERYLDHWHRHHSGAGAPLSRKAFFREQTERKWNGVKRCC' A
#
# COMPACT_ATOMS: atom_id res chain seq x y z
N MET A 1 -30.26 -39.16 5.59
CA MET A 1 -29.40 -38.12 4.98
C MET A 1 -28.38 -37.67 6.02
N ARG A 2 -27.11 -38.04 5.88
CA ARG A 2 -26.00 -37.67 6.77
C ARG A 2 -25.04 -36.79 5.96
N TYR A 3 -24.99 -35.49 6.24
CA TYR A 3 -24.15 -34.50 5.54
C TYR A 3 -23.05 -33.93 6.46
N THR A 4 -22.44 -34.76 7.31
CA THR A 4 -21.53 -34.27 8.38
C THR A 4 -20.18 -34.98 8.44
N GLU A 5 -19.61 -35.40 7.30
CA GLU A 5 -18.31 -36.13 7.31
C GLU A 5 -17.28 -35.67 6.26
N LEU A 6 -17.38 -34.47 5.70
CA LEU A 6 -16.38 -33.99 4.72
C LEU A 6 -15.93 -32.54 4.97
N LEU A 7 -15.32 -32.30 6.13
CA LEU A 7 -14.39 -31.17 6.29
C LEU A 7 -13.07 -31.72 6.83
N SER A 8 -12.31 -32.33 5.92
CA SER A 8 -10.89 -32.64 6.09
C SER A 8 -10.11 -31.37 6.44
N GLY A 9 -9.35 -31.38 7.53
CA GLY A 9 -8.54 -30.24 7.99
C GLY A 9 -7.53 -29.68 6.98
N GLY A 10 -7.31 -30.33 5.84
CA GLY A 10 -6.50 -29.82 4.73
C GLY A 10 -7.16 -28.69 3.93
N ASP A 11 -8.49 -28.70 3.81
CA ASP A 11 -9.22 -27.68 3.03
C ASP A 11 -9.23 -26.33 3.74
N VAL A 12 -9.26 -26.33 5.08
CA VAL A 12 -9.17 -25.14 5.90
C VAL A 12 -7.78 -24.49 5.77
N PHE A 13 -6.72 -25.29 5.72
CA PHE A 13 -5.34 -24.78 5.59
C PHE A 13 -5.08 -24.15 4.21
N LEU A 14 -5.57 -24.79 3.16
CA LEU A 14 -5.54 -24.27 1.78
C LEU A 14 -6.36 -22.98 1.65
N PHE A 15 -7.56 -22.94 2.24
CA PHE A 15 -8.41 -21.76 2.24
C PHE A 15 -7.70 -20.60 2.94
N ILE A 16 -7.19 -20.79 4.16
CA ILE A 16 -6.50 -19.73 4.93
C ILE A 16 -5.27 -19.20 4.17
N SER A 17 -4.47 -20.07 3.55
CA SER A 17 -3.26 -19.68 2.80
C SER A 17 -3.55 -18.80 1.56
N VAL A 18 -4.57 -19.15 0.78
CA VAL A 18 -4.99 -18.33 -0.38
C VAL A 18 -5.54 -16.98 0.07
N HIS A 19 -6.32 -16.96 1.15
CA HIS A 19 -6.89 -15.72 1.68
C HIS A 19 -5.82 -14.77 2.22
N LEU A 20 -4.82 -15.29 2.94
CA LEU A 20 -3.67 -14.51 3.40
C LEU A 20 -2.90 -13.86 2.24
N SER A 21 -2.75 -14.58 1.12
CA SER A 21 -2.05 -14.08 -0.07
C SER A 21 -2.80 -12.93 -0.76
N CYS A 22 -4.12 -13.05 -0.89
CA CYS A 22 -4.98 -12.00 -1.46
C CYS A 22 -5.01 -10.76 -0.55
N VAL A 23 -5.17 -10.96 0.75
CA VAL A 23 -5.16 -9.87 1.74
C VAL A 23 -3.82 -9.14 1.73
N ARG A 24 -2.70 -9.86 1.66
CA ARG A 24 -1.38 -9.23 1.55
C ARG A 24 -1.25 -8.39 0.28
N ARG A 25 -1.68 -8.91 -0.88
CA ARG A 25 -1.63 -8.16 -2.15
C ARG A 25 -2.53 -6.91 -2.11
N PHE A 26 -3.71 -7.05 -1.52
CA PHE A 26 -4.65 -5.94 -1.33
C PHE A 26 -4.11 -4.88 -0.37
N MET A 27 -3.52 -5.30 0.75
CA MET A 27 -2.85 -4.41 1.70
C MET A 27 -1.69 -3.65 1.05
N ARG A 28 -0.90 -4.27 0.16
CA ARG A 28 0.16 -3.57 -0.57
C ARG A 28 -0.37 -2.48 -1.51
N ALA A 29 -1.48 -2.77 -2.19
CA ALA A 29 -2.16 -1.78 -3.03
C ALA A 29 -2.78 -0.64 -2.20
N LEU A 30 -3.43 -0.96 -1.06
CA LEU A 30 -4.07 0.04 -0.20
C LEU A 30 -3.09 0.89 0.61
N CYS A 31 -2.01 0.30 1.13
CA CYS A 31 -0.96 1.03 1.84
C CYS A 31 -0.20 1.99 0.91
N GLY A 32 -0.42 1.88 -0.40
CA GLY A 32 0.11 2.82 -1.36
C GLY A 32 1.61 2.64 -1.56
N GLU A 33 2.07 1.39 -1.71
CA GLU A 33 3.42 1.12 -2.21
C GLU A 33 3.68 1.86 -3.55
N ASP A 34 2.61 2.10 -4.32
CA ASP A 34 2.59 2.75 -5.63
C ASP A 34 2.51 4.30 -5.56
N GLN A 35 2.45 4.89 -4.37
CA GLN A 35 2.39 6.35 -4.23
C GLN A 35 3.61 7.05 -4.81
N TYR A 36 4.78 6.42 -4.70
CA TYR A 36 6.00 6.92 -5.28
C TYR A 36 5.99 6.87 -6.82
N GLU A 37 5.43 5.80 -7.41
CA GLU A 37 5.29 5.68 -8.86
C GLU A 37 4.33 6.72 -9.43
N ARG A 38 3.21 6.95 -8.75
CA ARG A 38 2.28 8.05 -9.08
C ARG A 38 2.94 9.42 -8.98
N TYR A 39 3.79 9.63 -7.96
CA TYR A 39 4.60 10.84 -7.85
C TYR A 39 5.56 10.98 -9.04
N LEU A 40 6.24 9.91 -9.46
CA LEU A 40 7.14 9.95 -10.61
C LEU A 40 6.40 10.25 -11.92
N ASP A 41 5.24 9.64 -12.16
CA ASP A 41 4.42 9.93 -13.34
C ASP A 41 3.95 11.39 -13.35
N HIS A 42 3.47 11.91 -12.21
CA HIS A 42 3.14 13.33 -12.08
C HIS A 42 4.36 14.24 -12.30
N TRP A 43 5.51 13.87 -11.73
CA TRP A 43 6.75 14.63 -11.87
C TRP A 43 7.25 14.64 -13.32
N HIS A 44 7.21 13.50 -14.03
CA HIS A 44 7.54 13.46 -15.46
C HIS A 44 6.59 14.30 -16.32
N ARG A 45 5.29 14.33 -15.98
CA ARG A 45 4.30 15.11 -16.74
C ARG A 45 4.41 16.61 -16.53
N HIS A 46 4.75 17.06 -15.32
CA HIS A 46 4.69 18.48 -14.95
C HIS A 46 6.06 19.14 -14.69
N HIS A 47 7.09 18.36 -14.36
CA HIS A 47 8.38 18.86 -13.85
C HIS A 47 9.59 18.23 -14.55
N SER A 48 9.41 17.56 -15.69
CA SER A 48 10.48 16.87 -16.44
C SER A 48 11.67 17.75 -16.84
N GLY A 49 11.50 19.08 -16.88
CA GLY A 49 12.58 20.04 -17.17
C GLY A 49 13.25 20.69 -15.96
N ALA A 50 12.79 20.40 -14.73
CA ALA A 50 13.19 21.16 -13.53
C ALA A 50 14.32 20.50 -12.69
N GLY A 51 14.85 19.35 -13.11
CA GLY A 51 15.95 18.66 -12.41
C GLY A 51 15.74 17.16 -12.31
N ALA A 52 16.13 16.55 -11.18
CA ALA A 52 15.89 15.14 -10.90
C ALA A 52 14.74 14.97 -9.89
N PRO A 53 13.92 13.89 -9.98
CA PRO A 53 12.88 13.63 -9.01
C PRO A 53 13.46 13.33 -7.61
N LEU A 54 12.70 13.65 -6.57
CA LEU A 54 12.98 13.24 -5.19
C LEU A 54 13.18 11.71 -5.10
N SER A 55 14.16 11.29 -4.30
CA SER A 55 14.33 9.87 -4.00
C SER A 55 13.14 9.33 -3.19
N ARG A 56 12.86 8.02 -3.30
CA ARG A 56 11.75 7.36 -2.58
C ARG A 56 11.74 7.69 -1.09
N LYS A 57 12.92 7.64 -0.43
CA LYS A 57 13.06 7.95 0.99
C LYS A 57 12.76 9.42 1.29
N ALA A 58 13.22 10.35 0.45
CA ALA A 58 12.97 11.77 0.62
C ALA A 58 11.48 12.12 0.44
N PHE A 59 10.81 11.52 -0.55
CA PHE A 59 9.37 11.66 -0.75
C PHE A 59 8.56 11.22 0.47
N PHE A 60 8.83 10.02 1.02
CA PHE A 60 8.11 9.55 2.20
C PHE A 60 8.41 10.39 3.45
N ARG A 61 9.64 10.87 3.61
CA ARG A 61 10.00 11.78 4.70
C ARG A 61 9.19 13.07 4.60
N GLU A 62 9.18 13.72 3.44
CA GLU A 62 8.45 14.96 3.22
C GLU A 62 6.94 14.78 3.41
N GLN A 63 6.37 13.68 2.94
CA GLN A 63 4.95 13.37 3.19
C GLN A 63 4.64 13.15 4.68
N THR A 64 5.54 12.49 5.39
CA THR A 64 5.42 12.28 6.85
C THR A 64 5.54 13.61 7.59
N GLU A 65 6.51 14.44 7.24
CA GLU A 65 6.66 15.78 7.80
C GLU A 65 5.46 16.67 7.49
N ARG A 66 4.95 16.70 6.25
CA ARG A 66 3.72 17.44 5.91
C ARG A 66 2.52 16.97 6.73
N LYS A 67 2.40 15.67 6.98
CA LYS A 67 1.27 15.08 7.72
C LYS A 67 1.36 15.29 9.23
N TRP A 68 2.57 15.27 9.78
CA TRP A 68 2.80 15.20 11.24
C TRP A 68 3.54 16.41 11.84
N ASN A 69 4.30 17.19 11.06
CA ASN A 69 5.00 18.41 11.50
C ASN A 69 4.21 19.69 11.24
N GLY A 70 2.88 19.62 11.38
CA GLY A 70 2.01 20.80 11.39
C GLY A 70 1.32 20.92 12.73
N VAL A 71 1.77 21.84 13.60
CA VAL A 71 0.93 22.33 14.69
C VAL A 71 -0.22 23.11 14.04
N LYS A 72 -1.32 22.43 13.73
CA LYS A 72 -2.58 23.08 13.38
C LYS A 72 -3.21 23.64 14.66
N ARG A 73 -2.58 24.68 15.22
CA ARG A 73 -3.30 25.52 16.19
C ARG A 73 -4.43 26.17 15.39
N CYS A 74 -5.66 25.77 15.70
CA CYS A 74 -6.77 26.69 15.53
C CYS A 74 -6.52 27.83 16.52
N CYS A 75 -5.93 28.90 16.00
CA CYS A 75 -6.30 30.22 16.49
C CYS A 75 -7.57 30.60 15.74
#